data_AF-A0A8H5BWN4-F1
#
_entry.id   AF-A0A8H5BWN4-F1
#
_cell.length_a   1.000
_cell.length_b   1.000
_cell.length_c   1.000
_cell.angle_alpha   90.00
_cell.angle_beta   90.00
_cell.angle_gamma   90.00
#
_symmetry.space_group_name_H-M   'P 1'
#
loop_
_entity.id
_entity.type
_entity.pdbx_description
1 polymer ?
#
loop_
_entity_poly.entity_id
_entity_poly.type
_entity_poly.pdbx_seq_one_letter_code
_entity_poly.pdbx_strand_id
1 'polypeptide(L)'
;MTVHILNESRGSTLEVVVSRMKFRGSAIRFILVSATVPNTDDVAGWVGRCEGSTDSAQIFEHVVGIPRRTGQNDFQFAKILDYKVFTILQEYSVGKPILIFCATRKAFAEIGIGLHHAGLTMDDRRATERLYLNKTLRVLIATSGVTTYQNNLAKEYSDLDIVQMLGRAGRPQFDRDGIAIILCESELEHKYSALVHGRTVLESSLHINLAEHLNSEIGLGTISNIDTAKKWLATSFLSHRMQKNPDYYCLDSALSTCTSSNSVDDIVMSSITQLKAANLIDYVDHGADKGKLCTTQYGQIMSKYYIRRGTVSAIPSSKS
;
A
#
# COMPACT_ATOMS: atom_id res chain seq x y z
N MET A 1 7.59 -9.27 6.57
CA MET A 1 6.65 -8.13 6.38
C MET A 1 6.79 -7.62 4.97
N THR A 2 5.71 -7.41 4.21
CA THR A 2 5.80 -7.03 2.79
C THR A 2 6.15 -5.56 2.63
N VAL A 3 7.35 -5.24 2.12
CA VAL A 3 7.87 -3.86 2.06
C VAL A 3 7.10 -2.99 1.05
N HIS A 4 6.53 -3.58 0.01
CA HIS A 4 5.70 -2.88 -0.99
C HIS A 4 4.49 -2.13 -0.43
N ILE A 5 4.02 -2.49 0.78
CA ILE A 5 2.93 -1.76 1.43
C ILE A 5 3.33 -0.34 1.83
N LEU A 6 4.63 0.01 1.86
CA LEU A 6 5.11 1.35 2.20
C LEU A 6 4.57 2.43 1.25
N ASN A 7 4.38 2.09 -0.04
CA ASN A 7 3.79 2.98 -1.05
C ASN A 7 2.27 3.17 -0.90
N GLU A 8 1.61 2.43 -0.02
CA GLU A 8 0.18 2.54 0.20
C GLU A 8 -0.13 3.32 1.47
N SER A 9 -1.38 3.80 1.60
CA SER A 9 -1.88 4.45 2.82
C SER A 9 -1.62 3.66 4.11
N ARG A 10 -1.66 2.31 4.03
CA ARG A 10 -1.39 1.40 5.15
C ARG A 10 0.10 1.34 5.52
N GLY A 11 0.99 1.74 4.61
CA GLY A 11 2.44 1.81 4.80
C GLY A 11 2.85 2.68 5.98
N SER A 12 2.16 3.81 6.19
CA SER A 12 2.38 4.70 7.34
C SER A 12 2.33 3.96 8.69
N THR A 13 1.39 3.03 8.86
CA THR A 13 1.27 2.24 10.11
C THR A 13 2.44 1.30 10.28
N LEU A 14 2.88 0.68 9.18
CA LEU A 14 4.01 -0.23 9.16
C LEU A 14 5.30 0.47 9.61
N GLU A 15 5.52 1.64 9.02
CA GLU A 15 6.68 2.48 9.27
C GLU A 15 6.72 2.94 10.72
N VAL A 16 5.58 3.33 11.28
CA VAL A 16 5.44 3.73 12.68
C VAL A 16 5.78 2.59 13.63
N VAL A 17 5.30 1.37 13.35
CA VAL A 17 5.59 0.20 14.19
C VAL A 17 7.09 -0.11 14.20
N VAL A 18 7.75 -0.11 13.03
CA VAL A 18 9.20 -0.34 12.93
C VAL A 18 9.98 0.78 13.63
N SER A 19 9.61 2.04 13.40
CA SER A 19 10.25 3.21 14.01
C SER A 19 10.11 3.19 15.53
N ARG A 20 8.92 2.85 16.05
CA ARG A 20 8.67 2.67 17.50
C ARG A 20 9.54 1.56 18.08
N MET A 21 9.60 0.40 17.43
CA MET A 21 10.41 -0.73 17.90
C MET A 21 11.90 -0.37 17.96
N LYS A 22 12.42 0.33 16.94
CA LYS A 22 13.79 0.85 16.92
C LYS A 22 14.03 1.90 18.02
N PHE A 23 13.10 2.85 18.17
CA PHE A 23 13.24 3.96 19.12
C PHE A 23 13.25 3.49 20.58
N ARG A 24 12.54 2.41 20.90
CA ARG A 24 12.52 1.81 22.24
C ARG A 24 13.83 1.07 22.61
N GLY A 25 14.75 0.89 21.66
CA GLY A 25 16.05 0.26 21.90
C GLY A 25 15.99 -1.25 22.13
N SER A 26 14.88 -1.91 21.79
CA SER A 26 14.78 -3.36 21.87
C SER A 26 15.64 -4.00 20.78
N ALA A 27 16.51 -4.95 21.14
CA ALA A 27 17.26 -5.74 20.19
C ALA A 27 16.32 -6.68 19.41
N ILE A 28 15.68 -6.14 18.37
CA ILE A 28 14.71 -6.84 17.53
C ILE A 28 15.34 -7.11 16.17
N ARG A 29 15.25 -8.36 15.71
CA ARG A 29 15.60 -8.74 14.35
C ARG A 29 14.41 -8.49 13.42
N PHE A 30 14.57 -7.57 12.47
CA PHE A 30 13.57 -7.36 11.43
C PHE A 30 13.82 -8.30 10.25
N ILE A 31 12.77 -8.99 9.79
CA ILE A 31 12.80 -9.79 8.55
C ILE A 31 11.79 -9.17 7.58
N LEU A 32 12.32 -8.48 6.59
CA LEU A 32 11.57 -7.87 5.51
C LEU A 32 11.53 -8.81 4.31
N VAL A 33 10.35 -8.93 3.71
CA VAL A 33 10.14 -9.73 2.49
C VAL A 33 9.58 -8.78 1.45
N SER A 34 10.13 -8.78 0.25
CA SER A 34 9.69 -7.87 -0.81
C SER A 34 9.83 -8.56 -2.16
N ALA A 35 8.96 -8.23 -3.11
CA ALA A 35 9.31 -8.40 -4.51
C ALA A 35 10.42 -7.40 -4.88
N THR A 36 11.02 -7.56 -6.07
CA THR A 36 12.12 -6.71 -6.55
C THR A 36 11.77 -5.24 -6.45
N VAL A 37 12.60 -4.46 -5.76
CA VAL A 37 12.48 -3.01 -5.60
C VAL A 37 13.81 -2.35 -5.89
N PRO A 38 13.82 -1.16 -6.51
CA PRO A 38 15.06 -0.56 -6.99
C PRO A 38 15.87 0.09 -5.86
N ASN A 39 15.22 0.52 -4.78
CA ASN A 39 15.85 1.18 -3.64
C ASN A 39 15.88 0.30 -2.37
N THR A 40 16.25 -0.98 -2.53
CA THR A 40 16.48 -1.89 -1.40
C THR A 40 17.49 -1.33 -0.39
N ASP A 41 18.50 -0.59 -0.87
CA ASP A 41 19.52 0.02 -0.02
C ASP A 41 18.96 1.08 0.93
N ASP A 42 17.96 1.87 0.49
CA ASP A 42 17.30 2.85 1.35
C ASP A 42 16.52 2.14 2.47
N VAL A 43 15.83 1.05 2.13
CA VAL A 43 15.09 0.23 3.10
C VAL A 43 16.06 -0.46 4.07
N ALA A 44 17.19 -0.97 3.58
CA ALA A 44 18.23 -1.60 4.39
C ALA A 44 18.92 -0.58 5.31
N GLY A 45 19.19 0.63 4.81
CA GLY A 45 19.72 1.74 5.60
C GLY A 45 18.74 2.17 6.69
N TRP A 46 17.45 2.22 6.37
CA TRP A 46 16.40 2.49 7.33
C TRP A 46 16.30 1.42 8.42
N VAL A 47 16.28 0.12 8.09
CA VAL A 47 16.07 -0.93 9.09
C VAL A 47 17.33 -1.28 9.90
N GLY A 48 18.51 -1.14 9.28
CA GLY A 48 19.81 -1.41 9.89
C GLY A 48 20.39 -2.75 9.46
N ARG A 49 21.30 -2.69 8.46
CA ARG A 49 22.12 -3.77 7.85
C ARG A 49 21.33 -4.90 7.16
N CYS A 50 21.68 -5.16 5.90
CA CYS A 50 21.23 -6.33 5.14
C CYS A 50 22.43 -7.14 4.63
N GLU A 51 22.43 -8.45 4.88
CA GLU A 51 23.00 -9.43 3.96
C GLU A 51 21.82 -9.88 3.08
N GLY A 52 21.85 -9.52 1.79
CA GLY A 52 20.79 -9.86 0.84
C GLY A 52 21.17 -11.08 0.01
N SER A 53 20.25 -12.03 -0.14
CA SER A 53 20.30 -13.06 -1.18
C SER A 53 19.22 -12.75 -2.21
N THR A 54 19.62 -12.51 -3.46
CA THR A 54 18.69 -12.22 -4.55
C THR A 54 18.47 -13.50 -5.36
N ASP A 55 17.39 -14.23 -5.09
CA ASP A 55 16.93 -15.29 -5.98
C ASP A 55 15.76 -14.73 -6.81
N SER A 56 16.01 -14.47 -8.09
CA SER A 56 15.00 -14.03 -9.05
C SER A 56 14.69 -15.16 -10.04
N ALA A 57 13.45 -15.65 -10.01
CA ALA A 57 12.93 -16.44 -11.12
C ALA A 57 12.61 -15.49 -12.29
N GLN A 58 12.95 -15.88 -13.53
CA GLN A 58 12.62 -15.10 -14.71
C GLN A 58 11.13 -15.26 -15.03
N ILE A 59 10.37 -14.18 -14.91
CA ILE A 59 8.98 -14.07 -15.36
C ILE A 59 8.99 -13.17 -16.59
N PHE A 60 8.29 -13.59 -17.66
CA PHE A 60 8.06 -12.76 -18.84
C PHE A 60 6.77 -11.99 -18.65
N GLU A 61 6.87 -10.68 -18.64
CA GLU A 61 5.76 -9.81 -18.23
C GLU A 61 5.41 -8.85 -19.37
N HIS A 62 4.14 -8.81 -19.74
CA HIS A 62 3.63 -8.00 -20.84
C HIS A 62 2.53 -7.07 -20.32
N VAL A 63 2.67 -5.77 -20.57
CA VAL A 63 1.63 -4.77 -20.25
C VAL A 63 1.01 -4.29 -21.55
N VAL A 64 -0.30 -4.38 -21.64
CA VAL A 64 -1.07 -4.06 -22.84
C VAL A 64 -2.03 -2.92 -22.52
N GLY A 65 -1.71 -1.72 -23.01
CA GLY A 65 -2.57 -0.56 -22.91
C GLY A 65 -3.68 -0.58 -23.96
N ILE A 66 -4.92 -0.36 -23.52
CA ILE A 66 -6.10 -0.32 -24.37
C ILE A 66 -6.66 1.10 -24.37
N PRO A 67 -6.77 1.76 -25.53
CA PRO A 67 -7.21 3.15 -25.59
C PRO A 67 -8.69 3.25 -25.25
N ARG A 68 -9.02 4.13 -24.30
CA ARG A 68 -10.40 4.45 -23.93
C ARG A 68 -10.88 5.63 -24.75
N ARG A 69 -12.04 5.51 -25.40
CA ARG A 69 -12.61 6.61 -26.18
C ARG A 69 -13.27 7.65 -25.26
N THR A 70 -13.16 8.92 -25.60
CA THR A 70 -13.84 10.02 -24.89
C THR A 70 -15.36 9.78 -24.87
N GLY A 71 -15.97 9.76 -23.68
CA GLY A 71 -17.40 9.50 -23.49
C GLY A 71 -17.80 8.02 -23.38
N GLN A 72 -16.84 7.09 -23.41
CA GLN A 72 -17.11 5.66 -23.22
C GLN A 72 -17.35 5.32 -21.75
N ASN A 73 -18.48 4.65 -21.47
CA ASN A 73 -18.78 4.16 -20.12
C ASN A 73 -18.03 2.86 -19.79
N ASP A 74 -17.95 2.53 -18.50
CA ASP A 74 -17.19 1.36 -18.02
C ASP A 74 -17.67 0.03 -18.62
N PHE A 75 -18.97 -0.10 -18.89
CA PHE A 75 -19.55 -1.30 -19.50
C PHE A 75 -19.08 -1.51 -20.95
N GLN A 76 -19.03 -0.44 -21.73
CA GLN A 76 -18.53 -0.47 -23.10
C GLN A 76 -17.03 -0.78 -23.12
N PHE A 77 -16.27 -0.24 -22.16
CA PHE A 77 -14.84 -0.54 -22.04
C PHE A 77 -14.61 -2.00 -21.64
N ALA A 78 -15.36 -2.53 -20.67
CA ALA A 78 -15.31 -3.93 -20.27
C ALA A 78 -15.55 -4.89 -21.45
N LYS A 79 -16.51 -4.59 -22.33
CA LYS A 79 -16.77 -5.41 -23.52
C LYS A 79 -15.58 -5.44 -24.50
N ILE A 80 -14.82 -4.36 -24.60
CA ILE A 80 -13.57 -4.32 -25.39
C ILE A 80 -12.50 -5.20 -24.73
N LEU A 81 -12.37 -5.11 -23.40
CA LEU A 81 -11.46 -5.96 -22.64
C LEU A 81 -11.79 -7.44 -22.87
N ASP A 82 -13.06 -7.84 -22.81
CA ASP A 82 -13.48 -9.23 -23.01
C ASP A 82 -13.04 -9.77 -24.39
N TYR A 83 -13.19 -8.98 -25.45
CA TYR A 83 -12.74 -9.35 -26.79
C TYR A 83 -11.22 -9.49 -26.87
N LYS A 84 -10.48 -8.58 -26.24
CA LYS A 84 -9.01 -8.60 -26.20
C LYS A 84 -8.47 -9.76 -25.37
N VAL A 85 -9.11 -10.09 -24.25
CA VAL A 85 -8.77 -11.25 -23.43
C VAL A 85 -8.82 -12.51 -24.29
N PHE A 86 -9.87 -12.71 -25.08
CA PHE A 86 -9.96 -13.89 -25.94
C PHE A 86 -8.79 -13.99 -26.94
N THR A 87 -8.41 -12.89 -27.59
CA THR A 87 -7.26 -12.86 -28.50
C THR A 87 -5.95 -13.23 -27.78
N ILE A 88 -5.73 -12.66 -26.59
CA ILE A 88 -4.56 -12.93 -25.75
C ILE A 88 -4.52 -14.39 -25.31
N LEU A 89 -5.67 -14.95 -24.92
CA LEU A 89 -5.75 -16.36 -24.58
C LEU A 89 -5.33 -17.20 -25.79
N GLN A 90 -5.78 -16.91 -27.01
CA GLN A 90 -5.34 -17.67 -28.18
C GLN A 90 -3.83 -17.59 -28.44
N GLU A 91 -3.22 -16.43 -28.20
CA GLU A 91 -1.79 -16.19 -28.42
C GLU A 91 -0.90 -16.88 -27.38
N TYR A 92 -1.29 -16.82 -26.10
CA TYR A 92 -0.44 -17.24 -24.97
C TYR A 92 -0.86 -18.55 -24.28
N SER A 93 -2.03 -19.11 -24.58
CA SER A 93 -2.59 -20.29 -23.88
C SER A 93 -1.94 -21.64 -24.15
N VAL A 94 -0.83 -21.71 -24.92
CA VAL A 94 -0.24 -22.93 -25.52
C VAL A 94 -0.08 -24.12 -24.54
N GLY A 95 -1.17 -24.85 -24.28
CA GLY A 95 -1.24 -25.98 -23.35
C GLY A 95 -1.00 -25.65 -21.86
N LYS A 96 -0.87 -24.37 -21.48
CA LYS A 96 -0.58 -23.95 -20.10
C LYS A 96 -1.86 -23.60 -19.34
N PRO A 97 -1.95 -23.87 -18.02
CA PRO A 97 -3.07 -23.41 -17.21
C PRO A 97 -3.06 -21.88 -17.09
N ILE A 98 -4.23 -21.27 -17.09
CA ILE A 98 -4.41 -19.82 -17.14
C ILE A 98 -5.17 -19.38 -15.90
N LEU A 99 -4.65 -18.35 -15.23
CA LEU A 99 -5.30 -17.69 -14.11
C LEU A 99 -5.65 -16.26 -14.53
N ILE A 100 -6.93 -15.91 -14.49
CA ILE A 100 -7.42 -14.58 -14.85
C ILE A 100 -7.92 -13.88 -13.58
N PHE A 101 -7.44 -12.67 -13.33
CA PHE A 101 -7.95 -11.81 -12.26
C PHE A 101 -8.96 -10.82 -12.82
N CYS A 102 -10.18 -10.79 -12.26
CA CYS A 102 -11.24 -9.87 -12.71
C CYS A 102 -11.93 -9.15 -11.55
N ALA A 103 -12.42 -7.94 -11.83
CA ALA A 103 -13.08 -7.07 -10.85
C ALA A 103 -14.50 -7.54 -10.48
N THR A 104 -15.23 -8.17 -11.41
CA THR A 104 -16.64 -8.54 -11.20
C THR A 104 -16.90 -10.02 -11.46
N ARG A 105 -17.83 -10.59 -10.67
CA ARG A 105 -18.22 -12.00 -10.70
C ARG A 105 -19.05 -12.38 -11.93
N LYS A 106 -19.67 -11.40 -12.59
CA LYS A 106 -20.70 -11.64 -13.63
C LYS A 106 -20.12 -11.92 -15.02
N ALA A 107 -18.89 -11.53 -15.31
CA ALA A 107 -18.38 -11.57 -16.67
C ALA A 107 -18.17 -12.99 -17.25
N PHE A 108 -18.12 -14.05 -16.42
CA PHE A 108 -17.63 -15.36 -16.88
C PHE A 108 -18.36 -16.61 -16.36
N ALA A 109 -19.50 -16.48 -15.68
CA ALA A 109 -20.25 -17.64 -15.16
C ALA A 109 -20.85 -18.54 -16.26
N GLU A 110 -20.97 -18.04 -17.49
CA GLU A 110 -21.70 -18.71 -18.57
C GLU A 110 -20.84 -19.65 -19.44
N ILE A 111 -19.51 -19.69 -19.28
CA ILE A 111 -18.59 -20.31 -20.27
C ILE A 111 -17.99 -21.65 -19.80
N GLY A 112 -18.47 -22.27 -18.72
CA GLY A 112 -17.90 -23.54 -18.24
C GLY A 112 -16.44 -23.43 -17.76
N ILE A 113 -16.05 -22.22 -17.36
CA ILE A 113 -14.75 -21.86 -16.79
C ILE A 113 -14.84 -21.95 -15.27
N GLY A 114 -13.79 -22.42 -14.61
CA GLY A 114 -13.75 -22.46 -13.14
C GLY A 114 -13.76 -21.06 -12.54
N LEU A 115 -14.62 -20.83 -11.54
CA LEU A 115 -14.69 -19.58 -10.79
C LEU A 115 -14.13 -19.78 -9.38
N HIS A 116 -13.32 -18.84 -8.90
CA HIS A 116 -12.80 -18.80 -7.54
C HIS A 116 -13.08 -17.43 -6.92
N HIS A 117 -13.95 -17.38 -5.92
CA HIS A 117 -14.27 -16.13 -5.22
C HIS A 117 -14.61 -16.36 -3.74
N ALA A 118 -14.55 -15.27 -2.96
CA ALA A 118 -14.78 -15.25 -1.52
C ALA A 118 -16.21 -15.64 -1.07
N GLY A 119 -17.13 -15.91 -1.99
CA GLY A 119 -18.51 -16.33 -1.71
C GLY A 119 -18.77 -17.82 -1.94
N LEU A 120 -17.80 -18.57 -2.49
CA LEU A 120 -17.88 -20.03 -2.57
C LEU A 120 -17.66 -20.66 -1.19
N THR A 121 -18.27 -21.83 -0.97
CA THR A 121 -18.00 -22.64 0.22
C THR A 121 -16.54 -23.10 0.22
N MET A 122 -16.02 -23.48 1.40
CA MET A 122 -14.64 -23.95 1.49
C MET A 122 -14.41 -25.23 0.66
N ASP A 123 -15.41 -26.10 0.60
CA ASP A 123 -15.36 -27.34 -0.17
C ASP A 123 -15.33 -27.07 -1.68
N ASP A 124 -16.16 -26.14 -2.17
CA ASP A 124 -16.17 -25.73 -3.57
C ASP A 124 -14.85 -25.06 -4.00
N ARG A 125 -14.26 -24.24 -3.11
CA ARG A 125 -12.94 -23.64 -3.36
C ARG A 125 -11.86 -24.71 -3.50
N ARG A 126 -11.80 -25.65 -2.55
CA ARG A 126 -10.83 -26.76 -2.58
C ARG A 126 -11.02 -27.66 -3.80
N ALA A 127 -12.26 -27.94 -4.18
CA ALA A 127 -12.56 -28.73 -5.37
C ALA A 127 -12.07 -28.01 -6.64
N THR A 128 -12.37 -26.72 -6.77
CA THR A 128 -11.96 -25.90 -7.92
C THR A 128 -10.43 -25.78 -8.00
N GLU A 129 -9.77 -25.52 -6.87
CA GLU A 129 -8.30 -25.48 -6.77
C GLU A 129 -7.67 -26.82 -7.19
N ARG A 130 -8.20 -27.94 -6.70
CA ARG A 130 -7.71 -29.28 -7.05
C ARG A 130 -7.88 -29.58 -8.54
N LEU A 131 -9.03 -29.22 -9.12
CA LEU A 131 -9.27 -29.40 -10.55
C LEU A 131 -8.34 -28.54 -11.42
N TYR A 132 -7.99 -27.33 -10.96
CA TYR A 132 -7.03 -26.45 -11.62
C TYR A 132 -5.59 -26.97 -11.51
N LEU A 133 -5.16 -27.38 -10.32
CA LEU A 133 -3.82 -27.95 -10.09
C LEU A 133 -3.61 -29.24 -10.90
N ASN A 134 -4.65 -30.07 -11.03
CA ASN A 134 -4.62 -31.29 -11.84
C ASN A 134 -4.72 -31.04 -13.35
N LYS A 135 -4.77 -29.77 -13.80
CA LYS A 135 -4.93 -29.36 -15.20
C LYS A 135 -6.23 -29.85 -15.86
N THR A 136 -7.21 -30.30 -15.06
CA THR A 136 -8.57 -30.62 -15.54
C THR A 136 -9.29 -29.33 -15.92
N LEU A 137 -9.20 -28.31 -15.07
CA LEU A 137 -9.57 -26.93 -15.41
C LEU A 137 -8.35 -26.23 -16.01
N ARG A 138 -8.48 -25.82 -17.27
CA ARG A 138 -7.43 -25.08 -17.98
C ARG A 138 -7.47 -23.58 -17.72
N VAL A 139 -8.64 -23.04 -17.40
CA VAL A 139 -8.84 -21.62 -17.09
C VAL A 139 -9.50 -21.51 -15.73
N LEU A 140 -8.92 -20.70 -14.86
CA LEU A 140 -9.48 -20.34 -13.55
C LEU A 140 -9.60 -18.82 -13.47
N ILE A 141 -10.75 -18.34 -13.01
CA ILE A 141 -11.01 -16.92 -12.85
C ILE A 141 -11.10 -16.63 -11.36
N ALA A 142 -10.20 -15.79 -10.87
CA ALA A 142 -10.15 -15.36 -9.49
C ALA A 142 -10.61 -13.90 -9.38
N THR A 143 -11.55 -13.63 -8.48
CA THR A 143 -11.79 -12.23 -8.06
C THR A 143 -10.78 -11.89 -6.99
N SER A 144 -10.08 -10.76 -7.11
CA SER A 144 -9.29 -10.24 -5.99
C SER A 144 -10.24 -10.11 -4.78
N GLY A 145 -9.84 -10.56 -3.60
CA GLY A 145 -10.66 -10.46 -2.39
C GLY A 145 -11.01 -9.02 -2.00
N VAL A 146 -10.43 -8.03 -2.67
CA VAL A 146 -10.70 -6.61 -2.54
C VAL A 146 -11.76 -6.23 -3.57
N THR A 147 -12.97 -5.95 -3.11
CA THR A 147 -14.03 -5.40 -3.95
C THR A 147 -13.58 -4.07 -4.54
N THR A 148 -13.33 -4.02 -5.85
CA THR A 148 -13.02 -2.81 -6.63
C THR A 148 -14.22 -1.87 -6.77
N TYR A 149 -15.40 -2.28 -6.31
CA TYR A 149 -16.57 -1.42 -6.17
C TYR A 149 -16.71 -0.95 -4.72
N GLN A 150 -16.17 0.23 -4.43
CA GLN A 150 -16.45 0.97 -3.21
C GLN A 150 -17.21 2.24 -3.58
N ASN A 151 -18.37 2.49 -2.93
CA ASN A 151 -19.17 3.70 -3.10
C ASN A 151 -19.62 4.01 -4.55
N ASN A 152 -20.03 3.00 -5.31
CA ASN A 152 -20.45 3.11 -6.73
C ASN A 152 -19.37 3.62 -7.70
N LEU A 153 -18.10 3.66 -7.29
CA LEU A 153 -16.97 4.02 -8.14
C LEU A 153 -16.08 2.80 -8.37
N ALA A 154 -15.67 2.60 -9.62
CA ALA A 154 -14.63 1.64 -9.96
C ALA A 154 -13.31 2.16 -9.40
N LYS A 155 -12.75 1.44 -8.43
CA LYS A 155 -11.45 1.73 -7.84
C LYS A 155 -10.41 0.81 -8.47
N GLU A 156 -9.32 1.39 -8.94
CA GLU A 156 -8.19 0.63 -9.46
C GLU A 156 -7.56 -0.27 -8.39
N TYR A 157 -6.92 -1.35 -8.85
CA TYR A 157 -6.13 -2.21 -7.98
C TYR A 157 -4.95 -1.46 -7.40
N SER A 158 -4.58 -1.81 -6.17
CA SER A 158 -3.33 -1.32 -5.59
C SER A 158 -2.13 -1.95 -6.29
N ASP A 159 -1.00 -1.25 -6.29
CA ASP A 159 0.24 -1.77 -6.87
C ASP A 159 0.65 -3.10 -6.19
N LEU A 160 0.38 -3.25 -4.88
CA LEU A 160 0.61 -4.49 -4.14
C LEU A 160 -0.27 -5.64 -4.63
N ASP A 161 -1.56 -5.40 -4.86
CA ASP A 161 -2.47 -6.42 -5.38
C ASP A 161 -1.98 -6.90 -6.74
N ILE A 162 -1.56 -5.98 -7.62
CA ILE A 162 -1.00 -6.32 -8.93
C ILE A 162 0.27 -7.16 -8.79
N VAL A 163 1.24 -6.75 -7.98
CA VAL A 163 2.48 -7.51 -7.75
C VAL A 163 2.19 -8.90 -7.17
N GLN A 164 1.20 -9.02 -6.27
CA GLN A 164 0.77 -10.33 -5.74
C GLN A 164 0.10 -11.21 -6.80
N MET A 165 -0.65 -10.63 -7.73
CA MET A 165 -1.24 -11.34 -8.87
C MET A 165 -0.15 -11.81 -9.84
N LEU A 166 0.83 -10.95 -10.16
CA LEU A 166 1.99 -11.28 -10.99
C LEU A 166 2.82 -12.42 -10.38
N GLY A 167 2.99 -12.42 -9.06
CA GLY A 167 3.69 -13.50 -8.34
C GLY A 167 3.01 -14.88 -8.42
N ARG A 168 1.81 -14.99 -9.01
CA ARG A 168 1.16 -16.27 -9.34
C ARG A 168 1.55 -16.79 -10.73
N ALA A 169 2.22 -15.99 -11.54
CA ALA A 169 2.66 -16.37 -12.87
C ALA A 169 3.93 -17.23 -12.80
N GLY A 170 3.87 -18.42 -13.41
CA GLY A 170 4.98 -19.38 -13.40
C GLY A 170 4.96 -20.30 -12.18
N ARG A 171 5.28 -21.57 -12.41
CA ARG A 171 5.40 -22.59 -11.35
C ARG A 171 6.85 -23.06 -11.30
N PRO A 172 7.63 -22.70 -10.26
CA PRO A 172 9.07 -22.97 -10.20
C PRO A 172 9.46 -24.45 -10.42
N GLN A 173 8.57 -25.39 -10.11
CA GLN A 173 8.80 -26.83 -10.27
C GLN A 173 8.28 -27.41 -11.60
N PHE A 174 7.43 -26.69 -12.35
CA PHE A 174 6.70 -27.24 -13.49
C PHE A 174 6.90 -26.47 -14.80
N ASP A 175 7.16 -25.16 -14.73
CA ASP A 175 7.33 -24.31 -15.90
C ASP A 175 8.72 -23.67 -15.87
N ARG A 176 9.40 -23.64 -17.02
CA ARG A 176 10.67 -22.91 -17.18
C ARG A 176 10.46 -21.40 -17.14
N ASP A 177 9.31 -20.97 -17.65
CA ASP A 177 8.96 -19.56 -17.85
C ASP A 177 7.51 -19.32 -17.40
N GLY A 178 7.31 -18.26 -16.60
CA GLY A 178 6.00 -17.70 -16.27
C GLY A 178 5.64 -16.58 -17.25
N ILE A 179 4.37 -16.49 -17.65
CA ILE A 179 3.86 -15.37 -18.46
C ILE A 179 2.81 -14.64 -17.64
N ALA A 180 2.99 -13.33 -17.49
CA ALA A 180 2.03 -12.45 -16.84
C ALA A 180 1.61 -11.34 -17.81
N ILE A 181 0.30 -11.09 -17.91
CA ILE A 181 -0.25 -10.11 -18.84
C ILE A 181 -1.18 -9.16 -18.08
N ILE A 182 -0.91 -7.86 -18.16
CA ILE A 182 -1.74 -6.81 -17.58
C ILE A 182 -2.50 -6.10 -18.70
N LEU A 183 -3.83 -6.08 -18.59
CA LEU A 183 -4.69 -5.26 -19.45
C LEU A 183 -5.10 -4.02 -18.68
N CYS A 184 -4.74 -2.84 -19.18
CA CYS A 184 -5.06 -1.57 -18.54
C CYS A 184 -5.46 -0.50 -19.57
N GLU A 185 -5.92 0.65 -19.10
CA GLU A 185 -6.04 1.83 -19.97
C GLU A 185 -4.67 2.26 -20.48
N SER A 186 -4.59 2.76 -21.71
CA SER A 186 -3.30 3.16 -22.33
C SER A 186 -2.53 4.20 -21.50
N GLU A 187 -3.21 5.06 -20.76
CA GLU A 187 -2.58 6.07 -19.89
C GLU A 187 -1.79 5.44 -18.74
N LEU A 188 -2.16 4.23 -18.31
CA LEU A 188 -1.55 3.50 -17.20
C LEU A 188 -0.47 2.50 -17.64
N GLU A 189 -0.32 2.27 -18.94
CA GLU A 189 0.61 1.28 -19.50
C GLU A 189 2.05 1.53 -18.99
N HIS A 190 2.49 2.79 -19.01
CA HIS A 190 3.82 3.16 -18.52
C HIS A 190 3.97 2.90 -17.01
N LYS A 191 2.94 3.19 -16.21
CA LYS A 191 2.94 2.94 -14.76
C LYS A 191 3.10 1.44 -14.48
N TYR A 192 2.25 0.61 -15.07
CA TYR A 192 2.28 -0.84 -14.82
C TYR A 192 3.54 -1.47 -15.40
N SER A 193 4.05 -0.99 -16.54
CA SER A 193 5.34 -1.43 -17.08
C SER A 193 6.49 -1.15 -16.11
N ALA A 194 6.54 0.05 -15.50
CA ALA A 194 7.54 0.35 -14.48
C ALA A 194 7.42 -0.53 -13.22
N LEU A 195 6.19 -0.82 -12.79
CA LEU A 195 5.91 -1.68 -11.64
C LEU A 195 6.39 -3.11 -11.84
N VAL A 196 6.05 -3.68 -12.99
CA VAL A 196 6.39 -5.03 -13.46
C VAL A 196 7.92 -5.23 -13.49
N HIS A 197 8.64 -4.30 -14.12
CA HIS A 197 10.10 -4.35 -14.20
C HIS A 197 10.82 -4.01 -12.88
N GLY A 198 10.09 -3.87 -11.76
CA GLY A 198 10.66 -3.52 -10.45
C GLY A 198 11.36 -2.16 -10.44
N ARG A 199 10.94 -1.23 -11.30
CA ARG A 199 11.50 0.14 -11.40
C ARG A 199 10.78 1.15 -10.52
N THR A 200 9.65 0.77 -9.94
CA THR A 200 8.89 1.62 -9.01
C THR A 200 9.66 1.76 -7.70
N VAL A 201 10.11 2.98 -7.41
CA VAL A 201 10.78 3.33 -6.16
C VAL A 201 9.80 3.29 -5.01
N LEU A 202 10.24 2.76 -3.86
CA LEU A 202 9.47 2.82 -2.62
C LEU A 202 9.63 4.19 -1.95
N GLU A 203 8.52 4.86 -1.71
CA GLU A 203 8.33 6.10 -0.98
C GLU A 203 7.56 5.87 0.32
N SER A 204 7.68 6.80 1.26
CA SER A 204 6.93 6.75 2.51
C SER A 204 5.56 7.41 2.36
N SER A 205 4.52 6.75 2.85
CA SER A 205 3.18 7.34 3.02
C SER A 205 2.95 7.97 4.40
N LEU A 206 3.97 8.04 5.26
CA LEU A 206 3.83 8.52 6.65
C LEU A 206 3.34 9.97 6.73
N HIS A 207 3.83 10.84 5.84
CA HIS A 207 3.48 12.25 5.79
C HIS A 207 1.97 12.51 5.66
N ILE A 208 1.24 11.60 4.99
CA ILE A 208 -0.22 11.72 4.75
C ILE A 208 -1.02 11.69 6.07
N ASN A 209 -0.61 10.84 7.02
CA ASN A 209 -1.33 10.61 8.28
C ASN A 209 -0.45 10.86 9.51
N LEU A 210 0.61 11.67 9.38
CA LEU A 210 1.64 11.85 10.41
C LEU A 210 1.05 12.35 11.74
N ALA A 211 0.12 13.31 11.70
CA ALA A 211 -0.52 13.84 12.89
C ALA A 211 -1.23 12.75 13.71
N GLU A 212 -1.92 11.80 13.06
CA GLU A 212 -2.65 10.73 13.75
C GLU A 212 -1.69 9.77 14.46
N HIS A 213 -0.56 9.46 13.80
CA HIS A 213 0.49 8.62 14.36
C HIS A 213 1.23 9.32 15.50
N LEU A 214 1.54 10.61 15.37
CA LEU A 214 2.14 11.41 16.45
C LEU A 214 1.26 11.45 17.69
N ASN A 215 -0.05 11.71 17.55
CA ASN A 215 -0.98 11.66 18.69
C ASN A 215 -0.95 10.28 19.38
N SER A 216 -0.89 9.20 18.60
CA SER A 216 -0.82 7.84 19.13
C SER A 216 0.49 7.57 19.89
N GLU A 217 1.63 7.98 19.35
CA GLU A 217 2.93 7.81 20.02
C GLU A 217 3.07 8.66 21.29
N ILE A 218 2.46 9.85 21.32
CA ILE A 218 2.37 10.67 22.54
C ILE A 218 1.49 9.98 23.57
N GLY A 219 0.32 9.45 23.17
CA GLY A 219 -0.57 8.70 24.06
C GLY A 219 0.04 7.41 24.62
N LEU A 220 0.92 6.76 23.86
CA LEU A 220 1.68 5.58 24.30
C LEU A 220 2.92 5.92 25.14
N GLY A 221 3.29 7.20 25.23
CA GLY A 221 4.49 7.66 25.94
C GLY A 221 5.81 7.36 25.24
N THR A 222 5.79 6.94 23.96
CA THR A 222 7.01 6.83 23.14
C THR A 222 7.61 8.23 22.90
N ILE A 223 6.74 9.22 22.68
CA ILE A 223 7.10 10.63 22.50
C ILE A 223 6.64 11.40 23.73
N SER A 224 7.59 12.07 24.41
CA SER A 224 7.32 12.81 25.64
C SER A 224 7.46 14.33 25.49
N ASN A 225 8.18 14.79 24.48
CA ASN A 225 8.43 16.20 24.19
C ASN A 225 8.78 16.40 22.70
N ILE A 226 8.89 17.67 22.28
CA ILE A 226 9.16 18.03 20.88
C ILE A 226 10.47 17.43 20.39
N ASP A 227 11.53 17.42 21.20
CA ASP A 227 12.83 16.86 20.80
C ASP A 227 12.76 15.35 20.57
N THR A 228 12.01 14.62 21.41
CA THR A 228 11.76 13.20 21.20
C THR A 228 10.91 12.95 19.95
N ALA A 229 9.98 13.85 19.62
CA ALA A 229 9.18 13.74 18.39
C ALA A 229 10.06 13.90 17.13
N LYS A 230 10.95 14.90 17.14
CA LYS A 230 11.95 15.11 16.07
C LYS A 230 12.87 13.91 15.90
N LYS A 231 13.44 13.42 17.01
CA LYS A 231 14.30 12.22 17.00
C LYS A 231 13.54 10.99 16.50
N TRP A 232 12.29 10.79 16.92
CA TRP A 232 11.46 9.69 16.48
C TRP A 232 11.24 9.74 14.96
N LEU A 233 10.82 10.89 14.42
CA LEU A 233 10.62 11.04 12.98
C LEU A 233 11.92 10.89 12.20
N ALA A 234 13.06 11.33 12.76
CA ALA A 234 14.37 11.12 12.15
C ALA A 234 14.75 9.63 11.97
N THR A 235 14.19 8.72 12.78
CA THR A 235 14.41 7.26 12.64
C THR A 235 13.49 6.56 11.62
N SER A 236 12.52 7.29 11.06
CA SER A 236 11.50 6.78 10.14
C SER A 236 12.02 6.61 8.71
N PHE A 237 11.25 5.91 7.86
CA PHE A 237 11.59 5.76 6.44
C PHE A 237 11.37 7.08 5.69
N LEU A 238 10.40 7.89 6.12
CA LEU A 238 10.13 9.23 5.61
C LEU A 238 11.37 10.11 5.68
N SER A 239 12.10 10.13 6.80
CA SER A 239 13.31 10.96 6.93
C SER A 239 14.40 10.55 5.94
N HIS A 240 14.54 9.25 5.68
CA HIS A 240 15.52 8.72 4.73
C HIS A 240 15.13 9.09 3.30
N ARG A 241 13.84 8.95 2.96
CA ARG A 241 13.34 9.28 1.62
C ARG A 241 13.31 10.77 1.33
N MET A 242 13.00 11.63 2.30
CA MET A 242 13.08 13.08 2.14
C MET A 242 14.49 13.56 1.80
N GLN A 243 15.53 12.90 2.30
CA GLN A 243 16.92 13.24 1.95
C GLN A 243 17.29 12.82 0.51
N LYS A 244 16.62 11.80 -0.03
CA LYS A 244 16.91 11.24 -1.36
C LYS A 244 16.03 11.81 -2.46
N ASN A 245 14.78 12.13 -2.15
CA ASN A 245 13.77 12.62 -3.08
C ASN A 245 12.87 13.67 -2.39
N PRO A 246 13.40 14.86 -2.05
CA PRO A 246 12.65 15.89 -1.33
C PRO A 246 11.44 16.40 -2.12
N ASP A 247 11.56 16.53 -3.45
CA ASP A 247 10.53 17.10 -4.32
C ASP A 247 9.21 16.30 -4.27
N TYR A 248 9.29 14.98 -4.10
CA TYR A 248 8.12 14.12 -3.94
C TYR A 248 7.24 14.50 -2.75
N TYR A 249 7.85 14.95 -1.65
CA TYR A 249 7.15 15.32 -0.42
C TYR A 249 6.73 16.80 -0.38
N CYS A 250 7.10 17.58 -1.39
CA CYS A 250 6.80 19.02 -1.47
C CYS A 250 5.47 19.34 -2.19
N LEU A 251 4.80 18.34 -2.78
CA LEU A 251 3.73 18.54 -3.75
C LEU A 251 2.31 18.70 -3.16
N ASP A 252 2.08 18.33 -1.90
CA ASP A 252 0.72 18.38 -1.31
C ASP A 252 0.52 19.63 -0.43
N SER A 253 -0.22 20.57 -0.99
CA SER A 253 -0.51 21.97 -0.60
C SER A 253 -1.23 22.18 0.75
N ALA A 254 -1.08 21.29 1.73
CA ALA A 254 -1.56 21.51 3.12
C ALA A 254 -0.42 21.80 4.11
N LEU A 255 0.84 21.62 3.69
CA LEU A 255 2.06 21.93 4.45
C LEU A 255 2.77 23.19 3.94
N SER A 256 2.18 23.92 3.00
CA SER A 256 2.74 25.13 2.36
C SER A 256 2.70 26.36 3.26
N THR A 257 3.43 26.30 4.36
CA THR A 257 4.07 27.46 4.99
C THR A 257 5.56 27.16 5.10
N CYS A 258 6.21 26.87 3.98
CA CYS A 258 7.65 26.54 3.97
C CYS A 258 8.42 27.50 3.08
N THR A 259 9.16 28.38 3.75
CA THR A 259 10.47 28.88 3.28
C THR A 259 11.45 27.73 3.06
N SER A 260 12.58 28.03 2.42
CA SER A 260 13.61 27.18 1.82
C SER A 260 14.32 26.11 2.69
N SER A 261 13.71 25.64 3.78
CA SER A 261 14.20 24.56 4.64
C SER A 261 13.09 23.52 4.82
N ASN A 262 13.00 22.53 3.94
CA ASN A 262 12.10 21.38 4.12
C ASN A 262 12.68 20.40 5.16
N SER A 263 12.77 20.82 6.41
CA SER A 263 13.33 19.99 7.48
C SER A 263 12.27 19.05 8.07
N VAL A 264 12.71 17.86 8.48
CA VAL A 264 11.94 16.91 9.30
C VAL A 264 11.35 17.63 10.53
N ASP A 265 12.10 18.58 11.07
CA ASP A 265 11.71 19.40 12.21
C ASP A 265 10.45 20.25 11.93
N ASP A 266 10.37 20.86 10.75
CA ASP A 266 9.26 21.75 10.38
C ASP A 266 7.97 20.95 10.20
N ILE A 267 8.06 19.75 9.63
CA ILE A 267 6.93 18.82 9.50
C ILE A 267 6.40 18.40 10.87
N VAL A 268 7.30 18.10 11.83
CA VAL A 268 6.91 17.77 13.21
C VAL A 268 6.21 18.95 13.88
N MET A 269 6.79 20.15 13.77
CA MET A 269 6.24 21.36 14.38
C MET A 269 4.86 21.71 13.81
N SER A 270 4.70 21.62 12.48
CA SER A 270 3.42 21.83 11.81
C SER A 270 2.37 20.81 12.30
N SER A 271 2.74 19.52 12.38
CA SER A 271 1.84 18.45 12.83
C SER A 271 1.41 18.63 14.29
N ILE A 272 2.34 18.99 15.19
CA ILE A 272 2.05 19.27 16.60
C ILE A 272 1.11 20.47 16.73
N THR A 273 1.34 21.52 15.94
CA THR A 273 0.47 22.71 15.92
C THR A 273 -0.95 22.36 15.47
N GLN A 274 -1.09 21.53 14.43
CA GLN A 274 -2.39 21.04 13.96
C GLN A 274 -3.11 20.18 15.01
N LEU A 275 -2.38 19.31 15.72
CA LEU A 275 -2.95 18.48 16.78
C LEU A 275 -3.40 19.32 17.98
N LYS A 276 -2.64 20.36 18.34
CA LYS A 276 -3.03 21.28 19.40
C LYS A 276 -4.27 22.08 19.02
N ALA A 277 -4.31 22.62 17.81
CA ALA A 277 -5.48 23.34 17.29
C ALA A 277 -6.75 22.46 17.27
N ALA A 278 -6.59 21.15 17.09
CA ALA A 278 -7.67 20.16 17.14
C ALA A 278 -8.01 19.67 18.55
N ASN A 279 -7.41 20.22 19.62
CA ASN A 279 -7.56 19.79 21.01
C ASN A 279 -7.26 18.29 21.25
N LEU A 280 -6.34 17.71 20.49
CA LEU A 280 -5.93 16.30 20.62
C LEU A 280 -4.71 16.12 21.53
N ILE A 281 -3.83 17.13 21.56
CA ILE A 281 -2.66 17.16 22.44
C ILE A 281 -2.58 18.53 23.12
N ASP A 282 -1.83 18.56 24.23
CA ASP A 282 -1.45 19.79 24.91
C ASP A 282 0.01 19.73 25.39
N TYR A 283 0.55 20.86 25.82
CA TYR A 283 1.87 20.96 26.42
C TYR A 283 1.80 21.49 27.86
N VAL A 284 2.71 21.01 28.70
CA VAL A 284 2.84 21.52 30.07
C VAL A 284 3.56 22.87 30.02
N ASP A 285 2.86 23.94 30.40
CA ASP A 285 3.37 25.32 30.35
C ASP A 285 4.26 25.72 31.55
N HIS A 286 4.07 25.05 32.70
CA HIS A 286 4.63 25.46 33.98
C HIS A 286 5.21 24.28 34.77
N GLY A 287 6.23 24.55 35.58
CA GLY A 287 6.87 23.57 36.45
C GLY A 287 8.09 22.86 35.84
N ALA A 288 8.57 21.82 36.52
CA ALA A 288 9.74 21.04 36.13
C ALA A 288 9.54 20.25 34.81
N ASP A 289 8.29 20.00 34.44
CA ASP A 289 7.89 19.26 33.22
C ASP A 289 7.59 20.20 32.03
N LYS A 290 8.05 21.45 32.05
CA LYS A 290 7.77 22.42 30.98
C LYS A 290 8.18 21.86 29.60
N GLY A 291 7.25 21.90 28.64
CA GLY A 291 7.47 21.39 27.28
C GLY A 291 7.18 19.89 27.09
N LYS A 292 6.70 19.21 28.13
CA LYS A 292 6.18 17.84 28.03
C LYS A 292 4.88 17.81 27.25
N LEU A 293 4.80 16.91 26.27
CA LEU A 293 3.61 16.67 25.45
C LEU A 293 2.69 15.68 26.16
N CYS A 294 1.40 16.01 26.21
CA CYS A 294 0.35 15.19 26.80
C CYS A 294 -0.79 15.03 25.80
N THR A 295 -1.40 13.85 25.75
CA THR A 295 -2.61 13.63 24.95
C THR A 295 -3.85 14.04 25.77
N THR A 296 -4.85 14.64 25.11
CA THR A 296 -6.13 14.97 25.74
C THR A 296 -7.05 13.73 25.79
N GLN A 297 -8.22 13.83 26.43
CA GLN A 297 -9.21 12.74 26.38
C GLN A 297 -9.64 12.40 24.94
N TYR A 298 -9.79 13.41 24.08
CA TYR A 298 -10.09 13.20 22.65
C TYR A 298 -8.93 12.53 21.92
N GLY A 299 -7.68 12.94 22.21
CA GLY A 299 -6.48 12.29 21.68
C GLY A 299 -6.37 10.82 22.11
N GLN A 300 -6.69 10.51 23.37
CA GLN A 300 -6.71 9.15 23.90
C GLN A 300 -7.78 8.29 23.22
N ILE A 301 -9.00 8.80 23.06
CA ILE A 301 -10.09 8.10 22.36
C ILE A 301 -9.69 7.82 20.91
N MET A 302 -9.12 8.82 20.24
CA MET A 302 -8.64 8.70 18.86
C MET A 302 -7.62 7.58 18.72
N SER A 303 -6.62 7.53 19.60
CA SER A 303 -5.58 6.51 19.58
C SER A 303 -6.10 5.13 19.96
N LYS A 304 -6.94 5.05 21.01
CA LYS A 304 -7.48 3.79 21.53
C LYS A 304 -8.38 3.07 20.53
N TYR A 305 -9.15 3.81 19.75
CA TYR A 305 -10.14 3.25 18.82
C TYR A 305 -9.74 3.39 17.34
N TYR A 306 -8.52 3.86 17.04
CA TYR A 306 -8.03 4.07 15.67
C TYR A 306 -8.99 4.91 14.81
N ILE A 307 -9.50 6.00 15.37
CA ILE A 307 -10.44 6.90 14.70
C ILE A 307 -9.66 7.98 13.96
N ARG A 308 -10.05 8.29 12.72
CA ARG A 308 -9.43 9.39 11.95
C ARG A 308 -9.68 10.74 12.60
N ARG A 309 -8.72 11.65 12.49
CA ARG A 309 -8.80 13.02 13.03
C ARG A 309 -10.07 13.73 12.56
N GLY A 310 -10.35 13.66 11.26
CA GLY A 310 -11.53 14.29 10.65
C GLY A 310 -12.86 13.79 11.25
N THR A 311 -12.90 12.53 11.69
CA THR A 311 -14.08 11.97 12.37
C THR A 311 -14.20 12.48 13.80
N VAL A 312 -13.10 12.59 14.54
CA VAL A 312 -13.11 13.12 15.92
C VAL A 312 -13.51 14.60 15.94
N SER A 313 -13.02 15.41 14.99
CA SER A 313 -13.41 16.81 14.85
C SER A 313 -14.89 17.01 14.50
N ALA A 314 -15.56 15.98 13.96
CA ALA A 314 -16.98 16.00 13.65
C ALA A 314 -17.87 15.57 14.84
N ILE A 315 -17.29 15.06 15.93
CA ILE A 315 -18.04 14.76 17.15
C ILE A 315 -18.43 16.11 17.78
N PRO A 316 -19.73 16.45 17.86
CA PRO A 316 -20.14 17.71 18.46
C PRO A 316 -19.64 17.76 19.90
N SER A 317 -18.83 18.75 20.22
CA SER A 317 -18.50 19.08 21.59
C SER A 317 -19.81 19.41 22.28
N SER A 318 -20.33 18.47 23.08
CA SER A 318 -21.46 18.72 23.96
C SER A 318 -21.04 19.86 24.88
N LYS A 319 -21.55 21.07 24.62
CA LYS A 319 -21.44 22.19 25.55
C LYS A 319 -22.05 21.72 26.88
N SER A 320 -21.21 21.48 27.87
CA SER A 320 -21.60 21.44 29.28
C SER A 320 -21.52 22.85 29.85
#